data_AF-A0A7C9AJA6-F1
#
_entry.id   AF-A0A7C9AJA6-F1
#
_cell.length_a   1.000
_cell.length_b   1.000
_cell.length_c   1.000
_cell.angle_alpha   90.00
_cell.angle_beta   90.00
_cell.angle_gamma   90.00
#
_symmetry.space_group_name_H-M   'P 1'
#
loop_
_entity.id
_entity.type
_entity.pdbx_description
1 polymer ?
#
loop_
_entity_poly.entity_id
_entity_poly.type
_entity_poly.pdbx_seq_one_letter_code
_entity_poly.pdbx_strand_id
1 'polypeptide(L)'
;MDREKEREIELESAMYTNCLLLGLDPSIIGVGAGNSTPRVGLFRHSNPKLGEQLLYFILSSLRGPAQSAKDFDKVWPIFDSAQSRDFRKVVQGIISELESQGALPRSNSRVSSLATCCGPRFVELLWQLSLHALREVHRRTFPADVVSNPLPGSLTDVAFSHAAALLPVTKARIALERRKFLENAQAAVQR
;
A
#
# COMPACT_ATOMS: atom_id res chain seq x y z
N MET A 1 15.74 -20.96 -4.01
CA MET A 1 14.87 -20.96 -2.82
C MET A 1 15.08 -19.69 -2.00
N ASP A 2 16.31 -19.31 -1.68
CA ASP A 2 16.59 -18.11 -0.87
C ASP A 2 16.20 -16.79 -1.55
N ARG A 3 16.51 -16.64 -2.84
CA ARG A 3 16.16 -15.42 -3.61
C ARG A 3 14.65 -15.13 -3.69
N GLU A 4 13.81 -16.16 -3.72
CA GLU A 4 12.35 -15.97 -3.80
C GLU A 4 11.76 -15.54 -2.46
N LYS A 5 12.30 -16.11 -1.37
CA LYS A 5 11.97 -15.72 0.00
C LYS A 5 12.46 -14.31 0.34
N GLU A 6 13.64 -13.93 -0.16
CA GLU A 6 14.15 -12.55 -0.07
C GLU A 6 13.24 -11.57 -0.84
N ARG A 7 12.86 -11.91 -2.08
CA ARG A 7 11.91 -11.11 -2.87
C ARG A 7 10.58 -10.91 -2.15
N GLU A 8 10.03 -11.95 -1.53
CA GLU A 8 8.78 -11.85 -0.76
C GLU A 8 8.92 -10.88 0.42
N ILE A 9 10.04 -10.97 1.15
CA ILE A 9 10.35 -10.07 2.27
C ILE A 9 10.50 -8.62 1.80
N GLU A 10 11.20 -8.40 0.69
CA GLU A 10 11.38 -7.07 0.09
C GLU A 10 10.04 -6.48 -0.35
N LEU A 11 9.17 -7.28 -0.97
CA LEU A 11 7.85 -6.83 -1.39
C LEU A 11 6.96 -6.47 -0.22
N GLU A 12 6.92 -7.30 0.81
CA GLU A 12 6.14 -7.03 2.02
C GLU A 12 6.66 -5.77 2.74
N SER A 13 7.98 -5.61 2.83
CA SER A 13 8.62 -4.41 3.40
C SER A 13 8.27 -3.14 2.61
N ALA A 14 8.36 -3.21 1.28
CA ALA A 14 8.02 -2.10 0.40
C ALA A 14 6.53 -1.75 0.50
N MET A 15 5.65 -2.76 0.57
CA MET A 15 4.22 -2.59 0.77
C MET A 15 3.92 -1.86 2.08
N TYR A 16 4.52 -2.28 3.21
CA TYR A 16 4.35 -1.57 4.47
C TYR A 16 4.88 -0.13 4.41
N THR A 17 6.02 0.09 3.75
CA THR A 17 6.56 1.45 3.57
C THR A 17 5.59 2.33 2.79
N ASN A 18 5.02 1.83 1.69
CA ASN A 18 4.01 2.55 0.92
C ASN A 18 2.78 2.89 1.78
N CYS A 19 2.29 1.94 2.58
CA CYS A 19 1.15 2.16 3.46
C CYS A 19 1.44 3.21 4.54
N LEU A 20 2.63 3.19 5.15
CA LEU A 20 3.06 4.20 6.12
C LEU A 20 3.13 5.60 5.48
N LEU A 21 3.66 5.70 4.25
CA LEU A 21 3.68 6.97 3.50
C LEU A 21 2.28 7.47 3.14
N LEU A 22 1.32 6.56 2.95
CA LEU A 22 -0.10 6.87 2.77
C LEU A 22 -0.82 7.26 4.07
N GLY A 23 -0.15 7.15 5.22
CA GLY A 23 -0.71 7.49 6.53
C GLY A 23 -1.35 6.33 7.30
N LEU A 24 -0.96 5.08 7.01
CA LEU A 24 -1.39 3.92 7.80
C LEU A 24 -0.92 4.08 9.26
N ASP A 25 -1.80 3.82 10.22
CA ASP A 25 -1.41 3.74 11.63
C ASP A 25 -0.40 2.59 11.82
N PRO A 26 0.84 2.88 12.29
CA PRO A 26 1.85 1.86 12.55
C PRO A 26 1.38 0.71 13.46
N SER A 27 0.42 0.96 14.35
CA SER A 27 -0.15 -0.04 15.26
C SER A 27 -0.79 -1.23 14.51
N ILE A 28 -1.34 -0.98 13.32
CA ILE A 28 -2.01 -2.00 12.48
C ILE A 28 -1.02 -3.08 12.02
N ILE A 29 0.24 -2.70 11.76
CA ILE A 29 1.31 -3.60 11.31
C ILE A 29 2.26 -3.99 12.45
N GLY A 30 1.87 -3.74 13.70
CA GLY A 30 2.63 -4.10 14.89
C GLY A 30 3.90 -3.27 15.09
N VAL A 31 3.97 -2.08 14.51
CA VAL A 31 5.06 -1.11 14.74
C VAL A 31 4.60 -0.15 15.85
N GLY A 32 5.09 -0.36 17.07
CA GLY A 32 4.71 0.44 18.24
C GLY A 32 5.88 0.71 19.20
N ALA A 33 6.01 1.98 19.62
CA ALA A 33 6.88 2.55 20.67
C ALA A 33 8.41 2.35 20.61
N GLY A 34 8.94 1.58 19.68
CA GLY A 34 10.39 1.46 19.42
C GLY A 34 10.68 1.54 17.92
N ASN A 35 11.90 1.93 17.55
CA ASN A 35 12.43 2.04 16.17
C ASN A 35 12.43 0.71 15.36
N SER A 36 11.47 -0.20 15.57
CA SER A 36 11.39 -1.48 14.87
C SER A 36 10.74 -1.31 13.50
N THR A 37 11.44 -1.79 12.47
CA THR A 37 10.85 -2.03 11.14
C THR A 37 9.64 -2.96 11.25
N PRO A 38 8.62 -2.83 10.37
CA PRO A 38 7.50 -3.76 10.34
C PRO A 38 7.94 -5.22 10.28
N ARG A 39 7.27 -6.09 11.03
CA ARG A 39 7.56 -7.53 10.97
C ARG A 39 7.07 -8.07 9.62
N VAL A 40 7.99 -8.69 8.89
CA VAL A 40 7.71 -9.37 7.61
C VAL A 40 7.41 -10.86 7.81
N GLY A 41 6.73 -11.47 6.85
CA GLY A 41 6.29 -12.85 6.87
C GLY A 41 4.90 -13.04 7.47
N LEU A 42 4.11 -11.98 7.66
CA LEU A 42 2.77 -12.06 8.27
C LEU A 42 1.73 -12.73 7.37
N PHE A 43 2.06 -12.95 6.10
CA PHE A 43 1.23 -13.59 5.09
C PHE A 43 1.73 -14.97 4.65
N ARG A 44 2.74 -15.54 5.32
CA ARG A 44 3.17 -16.94 5.07
C ARG A 44 2.09 -17.96 5.40
N HIS A 45 1.17 -17.59 6.28
CA HIS A 45 -0.02 -18.33 6.63
C HIS A 45 -1.26 -17.44 6.44
N SER A 46 -2.44 -18.05 6.46
CA SER A 46 -3.72 -17.35 6.36
C SER A 46 -3.79 -16.22 7.39
N ASN A 47 -3.98 -14.98 6.93
CA ASN A 47 -4.12 -13.82 7.80
C ASN A 47 -5.19 -12.84 7.28
N PRO A 48 -6.48 -13.25 7.26
CA PRO A 48 -7.56 -12.42 6.74
C PRO A 48 -7.73 -11.11 7.51
N LYS A 49 -7.52 -11.11 8.82
CA LYS A 49 -7.69 -9.90 9.65
C LYS A 49 -6.78 -8.76 9.20
N LEU A 50 -5.47 -9.03 9.07
CA LEU A 50 -4.54 -8.01 8.60
C LEU A 50 -4.74 -7.72 7.10
N GLY A 51 -4.98 -8.75 6.29
CA GLY A 51 -5.21 -8.60 4.86
C GLY A 51 -6.40 -7.69 4.54
N GLU A 52 -7.55 -7.90 5.21
CA GLU A 52 -8.75 -7.09 5.06
C GLU A 52 -8.52 -5.65 5.53
N GLN A 53 -7.80 -5.43 6.64
CA GLN A 53 -7.41 -4.09 7.09
C GLN A 53 -6.54 -3.35 6.06
N LEU A 54 -5.52 -4.01 5.50
CA LEU A 54 -4.66 -3.40 4.49
C LEU A 54 -5.41 -3.14 3.19
N LEU A 55 -6.25 -4.08 2.73
CA LEU A 55 -7.08 -3.90 1.54
C LEU A 55 -8.03 -2.71 1.71
N TYR A 56 -8.75 -2.65 2.83
CA TYR A 56 -9.63 -1.52 3.13
C TYR A 56 -8.87 -0.20 3.12
N PHE A 57 -7.73 -0.14 3.83
CA PHE A 57 -6.92 1.07 3.91
C PHE A 57 -6.44 1.53 2.52
N ILE A 58 -5.76 0.65 1.78
CA ILE A 58 -5.15 0.99 0.49
C ILE A 58 -6.23 1.45 -0.51
N LEU A 59 -7.34 0.71 -0.61
CA LEU A 59 -8.41 1.03 -1.55
C LEU A 59 -9.17 2.29 -1.13
N SER A 60 -9.31 2.54 0.18
CA SER A 60 -9.89 3.79 0.68
C SER A 60 -9.03 5.00 0.34
N SER A 61 -7.71 4.90 0.50
CA SER A 61 -6.76 5.94 0.09
C SER A 61 -6.85 6.22 -1.42
N LEU A 62 -7.00 5.16 -2.22
CA LEU A 62 -7.10 5.27 -3.67
C LEU A 62 -8.42 5.90 -4.15
N ARG A 63 -9.55 5.46 -3.60
CA ARG A 63 -10.89 5.93 -3.97
C ARG A 63 -11.21 7.32 -3.41
N GLY A 64 -10.54 7.71 -2.32
CA GLY A 64 -10.84 8.92 -1.57
C GLY A 64 -12.10 8.79 -0.71
N PRO A 65 -12.34 9.72 0.23
CA PRO A 65 -13.35 9.56 1.28
C PRO A 65 -14.77 9.37 0.76
N ALA A 66 -15.17 10.13 -0.26
CA ALA A 66 -16.53 10.13 -0.77
C ALA A 66 -16.90 8.82 -1.49
N GLN A 67 -15.97 8.25 -2.28
CA GLN A 67 -16.22 7.00 -2.99
C GLN A 67 -16.00 5.79 -2.09
N SER A 68 -14.98 5.81 -1.22
CA SER A 68 -14.74 4.75 -0.24
C SER A 68 -15.94 4.53 0.69
N ALA A 69 -16.56 5.61 1.18
CA ALA A 69 -17.76 5.50 2.02
C ALA A 69 -18.93 4.80 1.33
N LYS A 70 -19.02 4.90 -0.01
CA LYS A 70 -20.04 4.19 -0.81
C LYS A 70 -19.63 2.75 -1.07
N ASP A 71 -18.38 2.55 -1.51
CA ASP A 71 -17.85 1.23 -1.85
C ASP A 71 -17.94 0.27 -0.66
N PHE A 72 -17.61 0.75 0.54
CA PHE A 72 -17.54 -0.05 1.76
C PHE A 72 -18.74 0.11 2.70
N ASP A 73 -19.84 0.70 2.24
CA ASP A 73 -21.07 0.82 3.02
C ASP A 73 -21.54 -0.57 3.48
N LYS A 74 -21.83 -0.70 4.78
CA LYS A 74 -22.32 -1.93 5.45
C LYS A 74 -21.41 -3.16 5.41
N VAL A 75 -20.30 -3.12 4.67
CA VAL A 75 -19.31 -4.22 4.60
C VAL A 75 -18.05 -3.94 5.40
N TRP A 76 -17.90 -2.70 5.91
CA TRP A 76 -16.81 -2.31 6.80
C TRP A 76 -17.32 -1.46 7.99
N PRO A 77 -16.83 -1.68 9.22
CA PRO A 77 -15.91 -2.75 9.63
C PRO A 77 -16.58 -4.14 9.62
N ILE A 78 -15.77 -5.17 9.48
CA ILE A 78 -16.23 -6.57 9.36
C ILE A 78 -16.48 -7.14 10.76
N PHE A 79 -17.72 -7.57 11.03
CA PHE A 79 -18.11 -8.22 12.29
C PHE A 79 -18.44 -9.69 12.13
N ASP A 80 -18.84 -10.13 10.94
CA ASP A 80 -19.20 -11.52 10.67
C ASP A 80 -18.71 -12.04 9.30
N SER A 81 -18.92 -13.33 9.08
CA SER A 81 -18.49 -14.01 7.85
C SER A 81 -19.33 -13.67 6.61
N ALA A 82 -20.55 -13.15 6.78
CA ALA A 82 -21.34 -12.65 5.67
C ALA A 82 -20.76 -11.33 5.16
N GLN A 83 -20.49 -10.39 6.06
CA GLN A 83 -19.81 -9.13 5.73
C GLN A 83 -18.43 -9.37 5.13
N SER A 84 -17.63 -10.30 5.67
CA SER A 84 -16.32 -10.64 5.08
C SER A 84 -16.45 -11.16 3.63
N ARG A 85 -17.51 -11.94 3.31
CA ARG A 85 -17.79 -12.36 1.92
C ARG A 85 -18.15 -11.18 1.02
N ASP A 86 -19.00 -10.28 1.51
CA ASP A 86 -19.46 -9.13 0.72
C ASP A 86 -18.36 -8.07 0.55
N PHE A 87 -17.55 -7.83 1.58
CA PHE A 87 -16.32 -7.04 1.51
C PHE A 87 -15.40 -7.54 0.39
N ARG A 88 -15.16 -8.86 0.32
CA ARG A 88 -14.33 -9.44 -0.75
C ARG A 88 -14.91 -9.23 -2.15
N LYS A 89 -16.25 -9.24 -2.32
CA LYS A 89 -16.87 -8.95 -3.62
C LYS A 89 -16.63 -7.50 -4.03
N VAL A 90 -16.76 -6.56 -3.09
CA VAL A 90 -16.44 -5.13 -3.32
C VAL A 90 -14.98 -4.98 -3.73
N VAL A 91 -14.05 -5.53 -2.93
CA VAL A 91 -12.60 -5.51 -3.22
C VAL A 91 -12.31 -6.09 -4.60
N GLN A 92 -12.90 -7.23 -4.92
CA GLN A 92 -12.74 -7.88 -6.22
C GLN A 92 -13.22 -6.97 -7.37
N GLY A 93 -14.38 -6.33 -7.22
CA GLY A 93 -14.91 -5.38 -8.21
C GLY A 93 -13.98 -4.20 -8.44
N ILE A 94 -13.44 -3.61 -7.37
CA ILE A 94 -12.47 -2.50 -7.46
C ILE A 94 -11.20 -2.95 -8.18
N ILE A 95 -10.65 -4.12 -7.85
CA ILE A 95 -9.45 -4.64 -8.52
C ILE A 95 -9.73 -4.90 -10.01
N SER A 96 -10.87 -5.51 -10.35
CA SER A 96 -11.24 -5.76 -11.75
C SER A 96 -11.41 -4.47 -12.55
N GLU A 97 -11.94 -3.40 -11.94
CA GLU A 97 -11.99 -2.08 -12.57
C GLU A 97 -10.58 -1.55 -12.86
N LEU A 98 -9.66 -1.60 -11.88
CA LEU A 98 -8.27 -1.17 -12.05
C LEU A 98 -7.53 -1.99 -13.12
N GLU A 99 -7.76 -3.31 -13.19
CA GLU A 99 -7.23 -4.16 -14.25
C GLU A 99 -7.76 -3.73 -15.63
N SER A 100 -9.05 -3.38 -15.74
CA SER A 100 -9.67 -2.93 -16.99
C SER A 100 -9.13 -1.58 -17.48
N GLN A 101 -8.75 -0.71 -16.55
CA GLN A 101 -8.14 0.60 -16.81
C GLN A 101 -6.64 0.52 -17.11
N GLY A 102 -6.02 -0.67 -17.00
CA GLY A 102 -4.57 -0.84 -17.15
C GLY A 102 -3.76 -0.29 -15.97
N ALA A 103 -4.39 -0.05 -14.82
CA ALA A 103 -3.72 0.40 -13.61
C ALA A 103 -2.98 -0.74 -12.88
N LEU A 104 -3.43 -1.98 -13.08
CA LEU A 104 -2.85 -3.19 -12.51
C LEU A 104 -2.68 -4.28 -13.59
N PRO A 105 -1.70 -5.19 -13.44
CA PRO A 105 -1.65 -6.41 -14.24
C PRO A 105 -2.93 -7.25 -14.07
N ARG A 106 -3.34 -7.94 -15.14
CA ARG A 106 -4.55 -8.79 -15.13
C ARG A 106 -4.39 -10.01 -14.20
N SER A 107 -5.53 -10.56 -13.76
CA SER A 107 -5.62 -11.81 -12.97
C SER A 107 -5.11 -11.70 -11.53
N ASN A 108 -5.15 -10.48 -10.97
CA ASN A 108 -4.81 -10.15 -9.60
C ASN A 108 -6.01 -10.35 -8.65
N SER A 109 -7.24 -10.24 -9.15
CA SER A 109 -8.48 -10.36 -8.38
C SER A 109 -8.88 -11.81 -7.98
N ARG A 110 -7.92 -12.71 -7.73
CA ARG A 110 -8.23 -14.13 -7.45
C ARG A 110 -8.94 -14.30 -6.11
N VAL A 111 -10.16 -14.83 -6.15
CA VAL A 111 -11.04 -15.02 -4.98
C VAL A 111 -10.36 -15.81 -3.86
N SER A 112 -9.63 -16.88 -4.18
CA SER A 112 -8.95 -17.70 -3.18
C SER A 112 -7.87 -16.93 -2.42
N SER A 113 -7.09 -16.09 -3.11
CA SER A 113 -6.06 -15.25 -2.50
C SER A 113 -6.66 -14.18 -1.60
N LEU A 114 -7.81 -13.59 -1.98
CA LEU A 114 -8.53 -12.63 -1.14
C LEU A 114 -9.20 -13.28 0.07
N ALA A 115 -9.61 -14.54 -0.03
CA ALA A 115 -10.24 -15.27 1.06
C ALA A 115 -9.25 -15.65 2.17
N THR A 116 -8.06 -16.13 1.80
CA THR A 116 -7.04 -16.54 2.77
C THR A 116 -6.10 -15.40 3.16
N CYS A 117 -5.99 -14.37 2.32
CA CYS A 117 -5.02 -13.28 2.50
C CYS A 117 -3.63 -13.82 2.81
N CYS A 118 -3.10 -14.71 1.97
CA CYS A 118 -1.80 -15.33 2.22
C CYS A 118 -1.06 -15.73 0.94
N GLY A 119 0.24 -15.96 1.11
CA GLY A 119 1.16 -16.41 0.09
C GLY A 119 1.68 -15.30 -0.81
N PRO A 120 2.69 -15.60 -1.65
CA PRO A 120 3.44 -14.60 -2.40
C PRO A 120 2.58 -13.75 -3.33
N ARG A 121 1.54 -14.33 -3.93
CA ARG A 121 0.63 -13.61 -4.85
C ARG A 121 -0.22 -12.56 -4.14
N PHE A 122 -0.60 -12.83 -2.89
CA PHE A 122 -1.36 -11.87 -2.10
C PHE A 122 -0.48 -10.70 -1.67
N VAL A 123 0.76 -10.98 -1.26
CA VAL A 123 1.75 -9.94 -0.94
C VAL A 123 2.06 -9.07 -2.16
N GLU A 124 2.26 -9.70 -3.33
CA GLU A 124 2.47 -8.98 -4.60
C GLU A 124 1.27 -8.10 -4.96
N LEU A 125 0.04 -8.58 -4.78
CA LEU A 125 -1.17 -7.79 -4.97
C LEU A 125 -1.21 -6.57 -4.04
N LEU A 126 -0.98 -6.74 -2.74
CA LEU A 126 -0.96 -5.63 -1.78
C LEU A 126 0.13 -4.62 -2.11
N TRP A 127 1.31 -5.09 -2.52
CA TRP A 127 2.39 -4.23 -2.97
C TRP A 127 1.98 -3.41 -4.21
N GLN A 128 1.39 -4.05 -5.22
CA GLN A 128 0.93 -3.36 -6.44
C GLN A 128 -0.15 -2.32 -6.12
N LEU A 129 -1.14 -2.68 -5.30
CA LEU A 129 -2.21 -1.79 -4.86
C LEU A 129 -1.65 -0.59 -4.07
N SER A 130 -0.76 -0.85 -3.11
CA SER A 130 -0.16 0.22 -2.28
C SER A 130 0.70 1.17 -3.10
N LEU A 131 1.47 0.67 -4.06
CA LEU A 131 2.28 1.50 -4.95
C LEU A 131 1.39 2.33 -5.88
N HIS A 132 0.34 1.73 -6.45
CA HIS A 132 -0.63 2.45 -7.28
C HIS A 132 -1.34 3.55 -6.48
N ALA A 133 -1.82 3.23 -5.27
CA ALA A 133 -2.44 4.19 -4.37
C ALA A 133 -1.49 5.34 -4.00
N LEU A 134 -0.23 5.04 -3.65
CA LEU A 134 0.77 6.06 -3.33
C LEU A 134 0.98 7.02 -4.52
N ARG A 135 1.10 6.48 -5.74
CA ARG A 135 1.28 7.27 -6.96
C ARG A 135 0.06 8.17 -7.24
N GLU A 136 -1.14 7.64 -7.07
CA GLU A 136 -2.39 8.35 -7.30
C GLU A 136 -2.63 9.45 -6.26
N VAL A 137 -2.45 9.13 -4.98
CA VAL A 137 -2.58 10.10 -3.89
C VAL A 137 -1.53 11.19 -4.04
N HIS A 138 -0.27 10.86 -4.33
CA HIS A 138 0.79 11.85 -4.53
C HIS A 138 0.44 12.83 -5.65
N ARG A 139 -0.08 12.33 -6.78
CA ARG A 139 -0.48 13.17 -7.92
C ARG A 139 -1.63 14.12 -7.58
N ARG A 140 -2.60 13.67 -6.79
CA ARG A 140 -3.74 14.51 -6.35
C ARG A 140 -3.30 15.56 -5.34
N THR A 141 -2.42 15.19 -4.41
CA THR A 141 -1.98 16.05 -3.30
C THR A 141 -0.92 17.07 -3.72
N PHE A 142 -0.02 16.70 -4.65
CA PHE A 142 1.14 17.52 -5.04
C PHE A 142 1.23 17.73 -6.57
N PRO A 143 0.22 18.33 -7.22
CA PRO A 143 0.21 18.47 -8.68
C PRO A 143 1.41 19.26 -9.22
N ALA A 144 1.86 20.31 -8.51
CA ALA A 144 3.03 21.10 -8.91
C ALA A 144 4.36 20.32 -8.83
N ASP A 145 4.49 19.41 -7.85
CA ASP A 145 5.66 18.53 -7.74
C ASP A 145 5.70 17.55 -8.90
N VAL A 146 4.54 16.98 -9.28
CA VAL A 146 4.45 16.04 -10.41
C VAL A 146 4.78 16.70 -11.75
N VAL A 147 4.45 17.97 -11.94
CA VAL A 147 4.84 18.71 -13.15
C VAL A 147 6.35 18.89 -13.23
N SER A 148 7.00 19.20 -12.10
CA SER A 148 8.46 19.38 -12.03
C SER A 148 9.22 18.06 -12.06
N ASN A 149 8.62 17.00 -11.50
CA ASN A 149 9.19 15.67 -11.32
C ASN A 149 8.16 14.61 -11.75
N PRO A 150 8.13 14.24 -13.04
CA PRO A 150 7.17 13.26 -13.54
C PRO A 150 7.26 11.93 -12.78
N LEU A 151 6.11 11.41 -12.36
CA LEU A 151 6.05 10.13 -11.67
C LEU A 151 6.42 8.98 -12.63
N PRO A 152 7.03 7.89 -12.12
CA PRO A 152 7.24 6.68 -12.91
C PRO A 152 5.94 6.19 -13.57
N GLY A 153 6.09 5.45 -14.68
CA GLY A 153 5.00 4.84 -15.44
C GLY A 153 4.13 3.89 -14.60
N SER A 154 3.01 3.42 -15.18
CA SER A 154 2.13 2.47 -14.50
C SER A 154 2.89 1.17 -14.19
N LEU A 155 2.42 0.38 -13.21
CA LEU A 155 2.98 -0.94 -12.90
C LEU A 155 2.91 -1.92 -14.08
N THR A 156 1.98 -1.68 -15.01
CA THR A 156 1.91 -2.40 -16.29
C THR A 156 3.06 -2.05 -17.23
N ASP A 157 3.65 -0.87 -17.07
CA ASP A 157 4.75 -0.34 -17.90
C ASP A 157 6.11 -0.56 -17.22
N VAL A 158 6.12 -0.69 -15.89
CA VAL A 158 7.32 -0.86 -15.08
C VAL A 158 7.53 -2.35 -14.78
N ALA A 159 8.41 -2.98 -15.55
CA ALA A 159 8.95 -4.29 -15.19
C ALA A 159 9.50 -4.25 -13.76
N PHE A 160 9.21 -5.30 -12.98
CA PHE A 160 9.57 -5.51 -11.58
C PHE A 160 11.04 -5.19 -11.21
N SER A 161 11.92 -5.09 -12.20
CA SER A 161 13.31 -4.66 -12.08
C SER A 161 13.53 -3.26 -11.48
N HIS A 162 12.54 -2.37 -11.45
CA HIS A 162 12.74 -0.97 -11.02
C HIS A 162 12.44 -0.70 -9.54
N ALA A 163 11.84 -1.64 -8.79
CA ALA A 163 11.56 -1.41 -7.37
C ALA A 163 12.85 -1.16 -6.56
N ALA A 164 13.92 -1.88 -6.87
CA ALA A 164 15.25 -1.66 -6.32
C ALA A 164 15.84 -0.27 -6.70
N ALA A 165 15.52 0.23 -7.89
CA ALA A 165 15.99 1.53 -8.38
C ALA A 165 15.26 2.72 -7.71
N LEU A 166 14.06 2.50 -7.14
CA LEU A 166 13.29 3.54 -6.44
C LEU A 166 13.62 3.65 -4.94
N LEU A 167 14.31 2.66 -4.37
CA LEU A 167 14.72 2.66 -2.97
C LEU A 167 15.67 3.84 -2.61
N PRO A 168 16.69 4.19 -3.43
CA PRO A 168 17.52 5.37 -3.18
C PRO A 168 16.74 6.68 -3.20
N VAL A 169 15.76 6.81 -4.11
CA VAL A 169 14.90 8.00 -4.22
C VAL A 169 14.05 8.17 -2.95
N THR A 170 13.47 7.07 -2.46
CA THR A 170 12.69 7.07 -1.22
C THR A 170 13.56 7.45 -0.01
N LYS A 171 14.78 6.89 0.09
CA LYS A 171 15.76 7.25 1.13
C LYS A 171 16.13 8.73 1.07
N ALA A 172 16.35 9.27 -0.14
CA ALA A 172 16.68 10.68 -0.34
C ALA A 172 15.52 11.61 0.08
N ARG A 173 14.27 11.23 -0.21
CA ARG A 173 13.09 12.01 0.19
C ARG A 173 12.88 12.01 1.71
N ILE A 174 13.05 10.86 2.37
CA ILE A 174 13.03 10.78 3.85
C ILE A 174 14.13 11.66 4.45
N ALA A 175 15.35 11.63 3.90
CA ALA A 175 16.45 12.47 4.38
C ALA A 175 16.19 13.97 4.17
N LEU A 176 15.53 14.35 3.07
CA LEU A 176 15.13 15.73 2.82
C LEU A 176 14.08 16.22 3.82
N GLU A 177 13.01 15.46 4.03
CA GLU A 177 11.97 15.84 4.99
C GLU A 177 12.49 15.88 6.43
N ARG A 178 13.42 14.97 6.78
CA ARG A 178 14.11 15.02 8.08
C ARG A 178 14.92 16.30 8.27
N ARG A 179 15.63 16.76 7.23
CA ARG A 179 16.38 18.03 7.29
C ARG A 179 15.45 19.22 7.48
N LYS A 180 14.39 19.32 6.67
CA LYS A 180 13.39 20.40 6.80
C LYS A 180 12.75 20.41 8.18
N PHE A 181 12.42 19.23 8.72
CA PHE A 181 11.87 19.12 10.07
C PHE A 181 12.86 19.64 11.13
N LEU A 182 14.14 19.26 11.05
CA LEU A 182 15.17 19.72 11.97
C LEU A 182 15.41 21.23 11.86
N GLU A 183 15.46 21.78 10.65
CA GLU A 183 15.59 23.23 10.41
C GLU A 183 14.41 24.00 11.02
N ASN A 184 13.18 23.52 10.80
CA ASN A 184 11.97 24.10 11.39
C ASN A 184 11.96 23.99 12.91
N ALA A 185 12.39 22.86 13.47
CA ALA A 185 12.49 22.66 14.91
C ALA A 185 13.53 23.60 15.54
N GLN A 186 14.67 23.80 14.86
CA GLN A 186 15.73 24.71 15.32
C GLN A 186 15.28 26.18 15.26
N ALA A 187 14.55 26.57 14.22
CA ALA A 187 13.95 27.89 14.10
C ALA A 187 12.87 28.16 15.16
N ALA A 188 12.14 27.13 15.57
CA ALA A 188 11.13 27.23 16.63
C ALA A 188 11.72 27.41 18.04
N VAL A 189 12.94 26.92 18.28
CA VAL A 189 13.64 27.06 19.57
C VAL A 189 14.33 28.43 19.73
N GLN A 190 14.59 29.14 18.62
CA GLN A 190 15.20 30.48 18.64
C GLN A 190 14.18 31.64 18.70
N ARG A 191 12.87 31.33 18.76
CA ARG A 191 11.80 32.30 19.02
C ARG A 191 11.38 32.24 20.49
#